data_AF-A0A2N1W634-F1
#
_entry.id   AF-A0A2N1W634-F1
#
_cell.length_a   1.000
_cell.length_b   1.000
_cell.length_c   1.000
_cell.angle_alpha   90.00
_cell.angle_beta   90.00
_cell.angle_gamma   90.00
#
_symmetry.space_group_name_H-M   'P 1'
#
loop_
_entity.id
_entity.type
_entity.pdbx_description
1 polymer ?
#
loop_
_entity_poly.entity_id
_entity_poly.type
_entity_poly.pdbx_seq_one_letter_code
_entity_poly.pdbx_strand_id
1 'polypeptide(L)'
;MKIHKSNIQKVKPFVTKDSSIIRVITDTTNAPVKNVTLAEASLKPGLSTIGHKHIKTEEIYYFTAGSGIMTLNGRSFKVIKNDSVLIPPGVLHKVKNTGRGVLKIICACSPPYSHDDTINSDYNFKLMIFDFDGTLVESAPGILATANAMAAYYGMKKFTMEQVHTAVGTGLDNFIEDMFPDVIKNVSMDKLIKQYRRLYDINYKKGLIMFKGVKETLKELKSKGVKLAIVSNKLSRYIKGINEELGIDGYFDIILGSESVAKRKPHPYPLNLLMKKYKIDKSQTLMIGDSQFDVEAGKRAGCFTFFLTYGYADLKVVNKLNPDFKSSRFGDIKKLAGRM
;
A
#
# COMPACT_ATOMS: atom_id res chain seq x y z
N MET A 1 21.76 7.80 -36.13
CA MET A 1 20.63 7.00 -35.59
C MET A 1 21.20 5.73 -34.96
N LYS A 2 20.98 5.49 -33.67
CA LYS A 2 21.44 4.25 -33.01
C LYS A 2 20.45 3.13 -33.32
N ILE A 3 20.93 2.00 -33.85
CA ILE A 3 20.09 0.82 -34.12
C ILE A 3 19.93 0.04 -32.81
N HIS A 4 18.69 -0.21 -32.40
CA HIS A 4 18.35 -1.07 -31.28
C HIS A 4 17.83 -2.41 -31.82
N LYS A 5 18.68 -3.43 -31.79
CA LYS A 5 18.35 -4.77 -32.29
C LYS A 5 18.40 -5.77 -31.14
N SER A 6 17.33 -6.53 -30.99
CA SER A 6 17.25 -7.66 -30.05
C SER A 6 17.03 -8.97 -30.81
N ASN A 7 17.51 -10.08 -30.24
CA ASN A 7 17.24 -11.41 -30.74
C ASN A 7 16.83 -12.27 -29.55
N ILE A 8 15.60 -12.79 -29.58
CA ILE A 8 15.01 -13.55 -28.48
C ILE A 8 15.84 -14.75 -28.03
N GLN A 9 16.56 -15.41 -28.95
CA GLN A 9 17.42 -16.56 -28.63
C GLN A 9 18.67 -16.15 -27.84
N LYS A 10 19.02 -14.87 -27.86
CA LYS A 10 20.17 -14.30 -27.14
C LYS A 10 19.77 -13.58 -25.85
N VAL A 11 18.47 -13.38 -25.60
CA VAL A 11 17.96 -12.76 -24.39
C VAL A 11 18.01 -13.78 -23.24
N LYS A 12 18.64 -13.40 -22.13
CA LYS A 12 18.64 -14.20 -20.91
C LYS A 12 17.22 -14.22 -20.32
N PRO A 13 16.60 -15.39 -20.14
CA PRO A 13 15.32 -15.48 -19.48
C PRO A 13 15.44 -15.28 -17.97
N PHE A 14 14.35 -14.91 -17.31
CA PHE A 14 14.21 -15.00 -15.86
C PHE A 14 12.91 -15.73 -15.50
N VAL A 15 12.87 -16.30 -14.29
CA VAL A 15 11.71 -17.01 -13.76
C VAL A 15 10.97 -16.06 -12.81
N THR A 16 9.66 -15.91 -13.01
CA THR A 16 8.81 -15.07 -12.15
C THR A 16 8.29 -15.87 -10.94
N LYS A 17 7.56 -15.20 -10.05
CA LYS A 17 6.95 -15.83 -8.86
C LYS A 17 5.96 -16.95 -9.20
N ASP A 18 5.33 -16.91 -10.39
CA ASP A 18 4.38 -17.93 -10.84
C ASP A 18 5.04 -19.07 -11.64
N SER A 19 6.38 -19.10 -11.66
CA SER A 19 7.19 -20.05 -12.43
C SER A 19 7.06 -19.91 -13.96
N SER A 20 6.42 -18.86 -14.47
CA SER A 20 6.57 -18.48 -15.87
C SER A 20 7.99 -18.02 -16.17
N ILE A 21 8.44 -18.30 -17.38
CA ILE A 21 9.74 -17.89 -17.89
C ILE A 21 9.52 -16.72 -18.84
N ILE A 22 10.12 -15.57 -18.55
CA ILE A 22 10.00 -14.36 -19.35
C ILE A 22 11.31 -14.05 -20.07
N ARG A 23 11.21 -13.71 -21.36
CA ARG A 23 12.29 -13.08 -22.15
C ARG A 23 11.83 -11.71 -22.60
N VAL A 24 12.52 -10.68 -22.13
CA VAL A 24 12.28 -9.31 -22.56
C VAL A 24 12.91 -9.10 -23.93
N ILE A 25 12.08 -8.99 -24.97
CA ILE A 25 12.56 -8.83 -26.35
C ILE A 25 12.99 -7.38 -26.55
N THR A 26 12.06 -6.43 -26.37
CA THR A 26 12.33 -4.99 -26.51
C THR A 26 11.51 -4.21 -25.48
N ASP A 27 12.17 -3.55 -24.54
CA ASP A 27 11.53 -2.69 -23.55
C ASP A 27 12.41 -1.52 -23.11
N THR A 28 12.00 -0.78 -22.08
CA THR A 28 12.72 0.38 -21.55
C THR A 28 14.09 0.03 -20.94
N THR A 29 14.37 -1.24 -20.66
CA THR A 29 15.66 -1.69 -20.12
C THR A 29 16.72 -1.88 -21.20
N ASN A 30 16.32 -2.09 -22.46
CA ASN A 30 17.23 -2.39 -23.57
C ASN A 30 17.08 -1.46 -24.79
N ALA A 31 16.02 -0.66 -24.86
CA ALA A 31 15.77 0.32 -25.91
C ALA A 31 14.95 1.52 -25.39
N PRO A 32 15.04 2.70 -26.02
CA PRO A 32 14.27 3.89 -25.63
C PRO A 32 12.82 3.81 -26.16
N VAL A 33 12.10 2.73 -25.86
CA VAL A 33 10.70 2.55 -26.28
C VAL A 33 9.81 3.58 -25.58
N LYS A 34 8.85 4.14 -26.33
CA LYS A 34 7.90 5.15 -25.81
C LYS A 34 6.47 4.62 -25.70
N ASN A 35 6.07 3.75 -26.61
CA ASN A 35 4.67 3.38 -26.81
C ASN A 35 4.40 1.89 -26.61
N VAL A 36 5.32 1.03 -27.02
CA VAL A 36 5.11 -0.42 -27.05
C VAL A 36 6.33 -1.16 -26.50
N THR A 37 6.08 -2.15 -25.64
CA THR A 37 7.08 -3.13 -25.20
C THR A 37 6.72 -4.51 -25.72
N LEU A 38 7.73 -5.38 -25.88
CA LEU A 38 7.56 -6.73 -26.37
C LEU A 38 8.33 -7.73 -25.51
N ALA A 39 7.66 -8.80 -25.09
CA ALA A 39 8.26 -9.91 -24.36
C ALA A 39 7.72 -11.26 -24.87
N GLU A 40 8.42 -12.35 -24.54
CA GLU A 40 7.89 -13.71 -24.64
C GLU A 40 7.70 -14.27 -23.24
N ALA A 41 6.50 -14.78 -22.97
CA ALA A 41 6.21 -15.63 -21.82
C ALA A 41 6.17 -17.11 -22.24
N SER A 42 6.72 -17.97 -21.39
CA SER A 42 6.70 -19.42 -21.58
C SER A 42 6.20 -20.13 -20.32
N LEU A 43 5.28 -21.08 -20.49
CA LEU A 43 4.73 -21.90 -19.42
C LEU A 43 4.95 -23.38 -19.71
N LYS A 44 5.53 -24.11 -18.76
CA LYS A 44 5.60 -25.59 -18.82
C LYS A 44 4.19 -26.20 -18.65
N PRO A 45 3.97 -27.44 -19.12
CA PRO A 45 2.70 -28.14 -18.93
C PRO A 45 2.21 -28.09 -17.48
N GLY A 46 0.92 -27.80 -17.28
CA GLY A 46 0.29 -27.74 -15.97
C GLY A 46 0.43 -26.40 -15.22
N LEU A 47 1.40 -25.56 -15.60
CA LEU A 47 1.62 -24.25 -14.96
C LEU A 47 0.63 -23.19 -15.45
N SER A 48 0.44 -22.16 -14.63
CA SER A 48 -0.43 -21.01 -14.89
C SER A 48 0.29 -19.72 -14.55
N THR A 49 0.01 -18.64 -15.27
CA THR A 49 0.32 -17.31 -14.75
C THR A 49 -0.52 -16.99 -13.53
N ILE A 50 0.01 -16.14 -12.64
CA ILE A 50 -0.79 -15.43 -11.64
C ILE A 50 -1.77 -14.53 -12.38
N GLY A 51 -3.03 -14.53 -11.94
CA GLY A 51 -3.99 -13.60 -12.52
C GLY A 51 -3.59 -12.17 -12.20
N HIS A 52 -3.65 -11.30 -13.20
CA HIS A 52 -3.30 -9.90 -13.05
C HIS A 52 -4.07 -9.02 -14.02
N LYS A 53 -4.04 -7.72 -13.77
CA LYS A 53 -4.58 -6.69 -14.66
C LYS A 53 -3.60 -5.54 -14.72
N HIS A 54 -3.54 -4.88 -15.85
CA HIS A 54 -2.84 -3.61 -16.02
C HIS A 54 -3.84 -2.47 -15.89
N ILE A 55 -3.56 -1.39 -15.17
CA ILE A 55 -4.55 -0.31 -14.96
C ILE A 55 -4.68 0.60 -16.18
N LYS A 56 -3.57 0.88 -16.87
CA LYS A 56 -3.52 1.78 -18.02
C LYS A 56 -3.17 1.05 -19.30
N THR A 57 -2.32 0.03 -19.20
CA THR A 57 -1.79 -0.72 -20.33
C THR A 57 -2.83 -1.70 -20.87
N GLU A 58 -3.03 -1.70 -22.19
CA GLU A 58 -3.60 -2.83 -22.89
C GLU A 58 -2.50 -3.82 -23.27
N GLU A 59 -2.85 -5.09 -23.36
CA GLU A 59 -1.90 -6.14 -23.69
C GLU A 59 -2.48 -7.05 -24.78
N ILE A 60 -1.65 -7.43 -25.75
CA ILE A 60 -2.01 -8.40 -26.79
C ILE A 60 -1.15 -9.64 -26.56
N TYR A 61 -1.82 -10.78 -26.41
CA TYR A 61 -1.19 -12.09 -26.41
C TYR A 61 -1.31 -12.71 -27.80
N TYR A 62 -0.16 -13.00 -28.41
CA TYR A 62 -0.09 -13.81 -29.62
C TYR A 62 0.58 -15.15 -29.31
N PHE A 63 -0.16 -16.24 -29.46
CA PHE A 63 0.28 -17.57 -29.07
C PHE A 63 1.13 -18.20 -30.18
N THR A 64 2.42 -18.40 -29.95
CA THR A 64 3.35 -18.91 -30.97
C THR A 64 3.54 -20.43 -30.92
N ALA A 65 3.23 -21.06 -29.79
CA ALA A 65 3.30 -22.52 -29.62
C ALA A 65 2.44 -22.99 -28.44
N GLY A 66 2.02 -24.26 -28.47
CA GLY A 66 1.31 -24.92 -27.38
C GLY A 66 -0.21 -24.70 -27.40
N SER A 67 -0.86 -25.09 -26.31
CA SER A 67 -2.29 -24.85 -26.08
C SER A 67 -2.59 -24.70 -24.60
N GLY A 68 -3.66 -23.99 -24.28
CA GLY A 68 -4.02 -23.68 -22.91
C GLY A 68 -5.47 -23.27 -22.75
N ILE A 69 -5.80 -22.86 -21.54
CA ILE A 69 -7.04 -22.16 -21.21
C ILE A 69 -6.66 -20.78 -20.72
N MET A 70 -7.18 -19.74 -21.37
CA MET A 70 -7.07 -18.37 -20.93
C MET A 70 -8.36 -17.97 -20.22
N THR A 71 -8.25 -17.32 -19.07
CA THR A 71 -9.38 -16.71 -18.37
C THR A 71 -9.27 -15.21 -18.50
N LEU A 72 -10.29 -14.55 -19.04
CA LEU A 72 -10.37 -13.10 -19.21
C LEU A 72 -11.68 -12.60 -18.58
N ASN A 73 -11.57 -11.75 -17.56
CA ASN A 73 -12.68 -11.26 -16.74
C ASN A 73 -13.66 -12.36 -16.27
N GLY A 74 -13.11 -13.50 -15.84
CA GLY A 74 -13.89 -14.65 -15.34
C GLY A 74 -14.41 -15.61 -16.42
N ARG A 75 -14.32 -15.25 -17.71
CA ARG A 75 -14.68 -16.16 -18.82
C ARG A 75 -13.46 -16.94 -19.26
N SER A 76 -13.57 -18.26 -19.30
CA SER A 76 -12.48 -19.15 -19.73
C SER A 76 -12.73 -19.66 -21.14
N PHE A 77 -11.71 -19.64 -21.99
CA PHE A 77 -11.76 -20.15 -23.35
C PHE A 77 -10.42 -20.80 -23.72
N LYS A 78 -10.47 -21.70 -24.70
CA LYS A 78 -9.29 -22.39 -25.20
C LYS A 78 -8.46 -21.43 -26.04
N VAL A 79 -7.14 -21.51 -25.89
CA VAL A 79 -6.17 -20.82 -26.74
C VAL A 79 -5.19 -21.85 -27.32
N ILE A 80 -4.84 -21.68 -28.59
CA ILE A 80 -3.90 -22.52 -29.34
C ILE A 80 -2.91 -21.65 -30.11
N LYS A 81 -1.89 -22.28 -30.68
CA LYS A 81 -0.95 -21.62 -31.60
C LYS A 81 -1.72 -20.85 -32.70
N ASN A 82 -1.24 -19.64 -33.00
CA ASN A 82 -1.75 -18.64 -33.93
C ASN A 82 -3.00 -17.87 -33.45
N ASP A 83 -3.53 -18.14 -32.26
CA ASP A 83 -4.54 -17.28 -31.67
C ASP A 83 -3.93 -15.94 -31.24
N SER A 84 -4.75 -14.88 -31.31
CA SER A 84 -4.46 -13.57 -30.75
C SER A 84 -5.58 -13.16 -29.80
N VAL A 85 -5.22 -12.60 -28.64
CA VAL A 85 -6.17 -12.13 -27.63
C VAL A 85 -5.78 -10.72 -27.20
N LEU A 86 -6.71 -9.77 -27.38
CA LEU A 86 -6.61 -8.44 -26.78
C LEU A 86 -7.10 -8.49 -25.33
N ILE A 87 -6.32 -7.89 -24.45
CA ILE A 87 -6.60 -7.69 -23.03
C ILE A 87 -6.71 -6.17 -22.81
N PRO A 88 -7.93 -5.62 -22.72
CA PRO A 88 -8.12 -4.20 -22.44
C PRO A 88 -7.58 -3.80 -21.05
N PRO A 89 -7.30 -2.50 -20.82
CA PRO A 89 -6.92 -2.01 -19.50
C PRO A 89 -7.97 -2.33 -18.43
N GLY A 90 -7.51 -2.67 -17.23
CA GLY A 90 -8.30 -3.04 -16.07
C GLY A 90 -8.86 -4.46 -16.11
N VAL A 91 -8.68 -5.20 -17.21
CA VAL A 91 -9.22 -6.55 -17.36
C VAL A 91 -8.31 -7.57 -16.69
N LEU A 92 -8.88 -8.28 -15.72
CA LEU A 92 -8.22 -9.40 -15.08
C LEU A 92 -8.05 -10.56 -16.07
N HIS A 93 -6.82 -11.02 -16.23
CA HIS A 93 -6.48 -12.12 -17.11
C HIS A 93 -5.47 -13.09 -16.47
N LYS A 94 -5.54 -14.35 -16.87
CA LYS A 94 -4.54 -15.40 -16.59
C LYS A 94 -4.56 -16.45 -17.69
N VAL A 95 -3.49 -17.21 -17.81
CA VAL A 95 -3.42 -18.31 -18.77
C VAL A 95 -2.77 -19.53 -18.13
N LYS A 96 -3.39 -20.70 -18.34
CA LYS A 96 -2.90 -22.00 -17.90
C LYS A 96 -2.52 -22.85 -19.10
N ASN A 97 -1.32 -23.44 -19.07
CA ASN A 97 -0.93 -24.43 -20.05
C ASN A 97 -1.59 -25.78 -19.72
N THR A 98 -2.53 -26.19 -20.57
CA THR A 98 -3.24 -27.48 -20.48
C THR A 98 -2.76 -28.48 -21.54
N GLY A 99 -1.80 -28.09 -22.38
CA GLY A 99 -1.18 -28.95 -23.37
C GLY A 99 -0.02 -29.78 -22.83
N ARG A 100 0.54 -30.65 -23.69
CA ARG A 100 1.70 -31.49 -23.37
C ARG A 100 3.05 -30.80 -23.61
N GLY A 101 3.08 -29.77 -24.44
CA GLY A 101 4.28 -28.98 -24.76
C GLY A 101 4.33 -27.66 -24.01
N VAL A 102 5.43 -26.91 -24.16
CA VAL A 102 5.54 -25.54 -23.63
C VAL A 102 4.58 -24.62 -24.40
N LEU A 103 3.76 -23.88 -23.66
CA LEU A 103 2.94 -22.79 -24.19
C LEU A 103 3.82 -21.55 -24.29
N LYS A 104 3.87 -20.92 -25.47
CA LYS A 104 4.65 -19.71 -25.72
C LYS A 104 3.75 -18.59 -26.22
N ILE A 105 3.97 -17.39 -25.68
CA ILE A 105 3.12 -16.23 -25.88
C ILE A 105 4.03 -15.04 -26.13
N ILE A 106 3.78 -14.31 -27.21
CA ILE A 106 4.34 -12.97 -27.39
C ILE A 106 3.37 -11.99 -26.74
N CYS A 107 3.89 -11.20 -25.81
CA CYS A 107 3.16 -10.19 -25.06
C CYS A 107 3.57 -8.81 -25.59
N ALA A 108 2.62 -8.08 -26.17
CA ALA A 108 2.81 -6.70 -26.60
C ALA A 108 1.96 -5.77 -25.74
N CYS A 109 2.57 -4.76 -25.14
CA CYS A 109 1.90 -3.85 -24.20
C CYS A 109 1.93 -2.40 -24.68
N SER A 110 0.81 -1.68 -24.58
CA SER A 110 0.74 -0.24 -24.82
C SER A 110 -0.16 0.50 -23.79
N PRO A 111 0.30 1.57 -23.12
CA PRO A 111 1.69 2.04 -23.02
C PRO A 111 2.68 0.95 -22.54
N PRO A 112 4.00 1.20 -22.61
CA PRO A 112 5.03 0.26 -22.17
C PRO A 112 4.70 -0.40 -20.82
N TYR A 113 4.96 -1.72 -20.72
CA TYR A 113 4.76 -2.46 -19.48
C TYR A 113 5.46 -1.79 -18.29
N SER A 114 4.76 -1.73 -17.16
CA SER A 114 5.30 -1.25 -15.88
C SER A 114 4.78 -2.11 -14.73
N HIS A 115 5.66 -2.47 -13.80
CA HIS A 115 5.29 -3.16 -12.57
C HIS A 115 4.30 -2.33 -11.74
N ASP A 116 4.43 -0.99 -11.76
CA ASP A 116 3.52 -0.09 -11.04
C ASP A 116 2.09 -0.08 -11.62
N ASP A 117 1.93 -0.52 -12.88
CA ASP A 117 0.63 -0.62 -13.54
C ASP A 117 -0.02 -1.99 -13.34
N THR A 118 0.73 -2.99 -12.87
CA THR A 118 0.28 -4.39 -12.76
C THR A 118 -0.27 -4.70 -11.37
N ILE A 119 -1.53 -5.15 -11.29
CA ILE A 119 -2.17 -5.61 -10.05
C ILE A 119 -2.52 -7.09 -10.18
N ASN A 120 -1.92 -7.93 -9.34
CA ASN A 120 -2.27 -9.35 -9.28
C ASN A 120 -3.65 -9.56 -8.63
N SER A 121 -4.52 -10.37 -9.23
CA SER A 121 -5.79 -10.80 -8.64
C SER A 121 -5.66 -11.72 -7.45
N ASP A 122 -4.49 -12.31 -7.26
CA ASP A 122 -4.25 -13.18 -6.11
C ASP A 122 -4.07 -12.37 -4.82
N TYR A 123 -4.00 -11.02 -4.90
CA TYR A 123 -4.18 -10.16 -3.75
C TYR A 123 -5.65 -10.15 -3.35
N ASN A 124 -6.03 -11.13 -2.55
CA ASN A 124 -7.28 -11.18 -1.81
C ASN A 124 -6.99 -10.79 -0.36
N PHE A 125 -6.72 -9.49 -0.13
CA PHE A 125 -6.49 -9.00 1.23
C PHE A 125 -7.78 -9.09 2.03
N LYS A 126 -7.75 -9.94 3.06
CA LYS A 126 -8.86 -10.17 3.99
C LYS A 126 -8.76 -9.29 5.22
N LEU A 127 -7.56 -8.81 5.54
CA LEU A 127 -7.28 -7.87 6.63
C LEU A 127 -6.56 -6.64 6.08
N MET A 128 -7.17 -5.48 6.28
CA MET A 128 -6.56 -4.18 5.97
C MET A 128 -6.43 -3.39 7.26
N ILE A 129 -5.18 -3.05 7.59
CA ILE A 129 -4.79 -2.38 8.83
C ILE A 129 -4.38 -0.96 8.45
N PHE A 130 -5.07 0.04 8.97
CA PHE A 130 -4.86 1.44 8.63
C PHE A 130 -4.13 2.16 9.77
N ASP A 131 -3.15 3.01 9.44
CA ASP A 131 -2.84 4.13 10.32
C ASP A 131 -3.98 5.15 10.34
N PHE A 132 -3.84 6.17 11.18
CA PHE A 132 -4.85 7.17 11.42
C PHE A 132 -4.43 8.56 10.93
N ASP A 133 -3.43 9.15 11.58
CA ASP A 133 -2.93 10.49 11.27
C ASP A 133 -2.19 10.49 9.94
N GLY A 134 -2.49 11.41 9.04
CA GLY A 134 -1.85 11.46 7.71
C GLY A 134 -2.35 10.38 6.74
N THR A 135 -3.18 9.45 7.22
CA THR A 135 -3.73 8.32 6.45
C THR A 135 -5.24 8.45 6.25
N LEU A 136 -6.02 8.49 7.33
CA LEU A 136 -7.48 8.64 7.30
C LEU A 136 -7.91 10.10 7.45
N VAL A 137 -7.16 10.86 8.25
CA VAL A 137 -7.48 12.25 8.60
C VAL A 137 -6.24 13.14 8.57
N GLU A 138 -6.46 14.40 8.18
CA GLU A 138 -5.54 15.50 8.41
C GLU A 138 -5.73 15.99 9.84
N SER A 139 -4.77 15.68 10.72
CA SER A 139 -4.82 16.01 12.15
C SER A 139 -3.68 16.91 12.62
N ALA A 140 -2.73 17.24 11.74
CA ALA A 140 -1.59 18.09 12.06
C ALA A 140 -1.99 19.48 12.58
N PRO A 141 -3.08 20.14 12.12
CA PRO A 141 -3.50 21.42 12.69
C PRO A 141 -3.81 21.36 14.20
N GLY A 142 -4.43 20.28 14.68
CA GLY A 142 -4.72 20.07 16.10
C GLY A 142 -3.47 19.76 16.91
N ILE A 143 -2.54 19.00 16.32
CA ILE A 143 -1.22 18.72 16.91
C ILE A 143 -0.41 20.01 17.03
N LEU A 144 -0.37 20.85 15.98
CA LEU A 144 0.31 22.14 15.99
C LEU A 144 -0.28 23.08 17.04
N ALA A 145 -1.61 23.18 17.10
CA ALA A 145 -2.27 24.02 18.10
C ALA A 145 -1.89 23.61 19.53
N THR A 146 -1.78 22.32 19.77
CA THR A 146 -1.36 21.75 21.06
C THR A 146 0.11 22.04 21.35
N ALA A 147 0.99 21.79 20.38
CA ALA A 147 2.42 22.07 20.50
C ALA A 147 2.67 23.56 20.78
N ASN A 148 1.95 24.45 20.10
CA ASN A 148 2.06 25.89 20.30
C ASN A 148 1.46 26.39 21.62
N ALA A 149 0.40 25.74 22.12
CA ALA A 149 -0.11 26.02 23.47
C ALA A 149 0.90 25.59 24.55
N MET A 150 1.57 24.45 24.35
CA MET A 150 2.62 23.98 25.24
C MET A 150 3.89 24.84 25.14
N ALA A 151 4.28 25.26 23.94
CA ALA A 151 5.38 26.21 23.71
C ALA A 151 5.14 27.52 24.47
N ALA A 152 3.93 28.09 24.36
CA ALA A 152 3.57 29.29 25.10
C ALA A 152 3.65 29.08 26.62
N TYR A 153 3.22 27.92 27.13
CA TYR A 153 3.31 27.57 28.55
C TYR A 153 4.75 27.54 29.07
N TYR A 154 5.71 27.13 28.24
CA TYR A 154 7.14 27.09 28.59
C TYR A 154 7.94 28.30 28.08
N GLY A 155 7.28 29.35 27.57
CA GLY A 155 7.95 30.57 27.10
C GLY A 155 8.78 30.39 25.81
N MET A 156 8.46 29.37 25.00
CA MET A 156 9.12 29.07 23.73
C MET A 156 8.45 29.79 22.55
N LYS A 157 9.19 29.92 21.44
CA LYS A 157 8.64 30.38 20.16
C LYS A 157 7.64 29.34 19.61
N LYS A 158 6.68 29.82 18.82
CA LYS A 158 5.74 28.95 18.11
C LYS A 158 6.47 28.10 17.08
N PHE A 159 6.05 26.85 16.97
CA PHE A 159 6.44 25.93 15.91
C PHE A 159 5.68 26.22 14.61
N THR A 160 6.27 25.77 13.50
CA THR A 160 5.65 25.78 12.17
C THR A 160 4.96 24.44 11.87
N MET A 161 4.09 24.41 10.85
CA MET A 161 3.50 23.16 10.37
C MET A 161 4.55 22.16 9.88
N GLU A 162 5.62 22.65 9.23
CA GLU A 162 6.71 21.82 8.72
C GLU A 162 7.40 21.04 9.85
N GLN A 163 7.72 21.71 10.97
CA GLN A 163 8.31 21.06 12.15
C GLN A 163 7.36 20.01 12.75
N VAL A 164 6.05 20.29 12.75
CA VAL A 164 5.08 19.32 13.25
C VAL A 164 4.99 18.11 12.32
N HIS A 165 4.91 18.30 11.00
CA HIS A 165 4.82 17.20 10.03
C HIS A 165 5.97 16.19 10.19
N THR A 166 7.19 16.67 10.43
CA THR A 166 8.35 15.78 10.65
C THR A 166 8.26 14.94 11.92
N ALA A 167 7.48 15.38 12.91
CA ALA A 167 7.34 14.72 14.21
C ALA A 167 6.03 13.91 14.36
N VAL A 168 5.05 14.06 13.46
CA VAL A 168 3.81 13.27 13.52
C VAL A 168 4.11 11.79 13.25
N GLY A 169 3.43 10.89 13.98
CA GLY A 169 3.55 9.44 13.80
C GLY A 169 4.66 8.77 14.60
N THR A 170 5.64 9.52 15.12
CA THR A 170 6.77 8.99 15.92
C THR A 170 6.35 8.45 17.29
N GLY A 171 5.18 8.88 17.78
CA GLY A 171 4.69 8.64 19.13
C GLY A 171 4.94 9.85 20.05
N LEU A 172 4.12 9.99 21.10
CA LEU A 172 4.13 11.23 21.90
C LEU A 172 5.47 11.49 22.62
N ASP A 173 6.16 10.44 23.07
CA ASP A 173 7.42 10.59 23.80
C ASP A 173 8.48 11.18 22.88
N ASN A 174 8.69 10.55 21.72
CA ASN A 174 9.58 11.04 20.66
C ASN A 174 9.19 12.45 20.18
N PHE A 175 7.89 12.70 19.98
CA PHE A 175 7.40 14.04 19.61
C PHE A 175 7.81 15.10 20.64
N ILE A 176 7.71 14.79 21.94
CA ILE A 176 8.12 15.72 23.01
C ILE A 176 9.64 15.89 23.03
N GLU A 177 10.42 14.81 22.87
CA GLU A 177 11.88 14.86 22.79
C GLU A 177 12.36 15.74 21.64
N ASP A 178 11.78 15.57 20.44
CA ASP A 178 12.16 16.30 19.24
C ASP A 178 11.74 17.78 19.31
N MET A 179 10.54 18.06 19.82
CA MET A 179 9.97 19.41 19.78
C MET A 179 10.35 20.25 21.00
N PHE A 180 10.63 19.64 22.16
CA PHE A 180 10.91 20.33 23.42
C PHE A 180 12.25 19.92 24.07
N PRO A 181 13.37 19.85 23.33
CA PRO A 181 14.65 19.31 23.82
C PRO A 181 15.26 20.11 24.99
N ASP A 182 14.96 21.40 25.10
CA ASP A 182 15.43 22.22 26.23
C ASP A 182 14.54 22.09 27.47
N VAL A 183 13.24 21.78 27.29
CA VAL A 183 12.30 21.64 28.41
C VAL A 183 12.52 20.31 29.13
N ILE A 184 12.81 19.24 28.38
CA ILE A 184 13.07 17.90 28.95
C ILE A 184 14.28 17.88 29.89
N LYS A 185 15.20 18.85 29.80
CA LYS A 185 16.35 18.98 30.72
C LYS A 185 15.93 19.30 32.16
N ASN A 186 14.80 19.99 32.32
CA ASN A 186 14.34 20.52 33.61
C ASN A 186 12.99 19.96 34.06
N VAL A 187 12.25 19.31 33.17
CA VAL A 187 10.90 18.78 33.44
C VAL A 187 10.86 17.30 33.04
N SER A 188 10.40 16.45 33.95
CA SER A 188 10.28 15.02 33.66
C SER A 188 9.30 14.74 32.52
N MET A 189 9.60 13.70 31.73
CA MET A 189 8.79 13.29 30.58
C MET A 189 7.32 13.04 30.97
N ASP A 190 7.06 12.43 32.13
CA ASP A 190 5.70 12.19 32.62
C ASP A 190 4.89 13.48 32.81
N LYS A 191 5.51 14.55 33.34
CA LYS A 191 4.85 15.85 33.51
C LYS A 191 4.56 16.49 32.15
N LEU A 192 5.49 16.37 31.20
CA LEU A 192 5.33 16.90 29.85
C LEU A 192 4.22 16.17 29.09
N ILE A 193 4.19 14.83 29.14
CA ILE A 193 3.13 14.01 28.56
C ILE A 193 1.77 14.39 29.15
N LYS A 194 1.68 14.55 30.48
CA LYS A 194 0.44 14.93 31.16
C LYS A 194 -0.05 16.31 30.70
N GLN A 195 0.86 17.28 30.64
CA GLN A 195 0.53 18.63 30.17
C GLN A 195 0.11 18.64 28.70
N TYR A 196 0.86 17.94 27.84
CA TYR A 196 0.51 17.81 26.43
C TYR A 196 -0.88 17.21 26.27
N ARG A 197 -1.18 16.10 26.95
CA ARG A 197 -2.50 15.44 26.86
C ARG A 197 -3.64 16.37 27.29
N ARG A 198 -3.46 17.15 28.36
CA ARG A 198 -4.46 18.15 28.80
C ARG A 198 -4.73 19.20 27.73
N LEU A 199 -3.68 19.67 27.05
CA LEU A 199 -3.82 20.62 25.95
C LEU A 199 -4.39 19.96 24.69
N TYR A 200 -4.05 18.69 24.45
CA TYR A 200 -4.52 17.93 23.29
C TYR A 200 -6.01 17.61 23.43
N ASP A 201 -6.52 17.34 24.63
CA ASP A 201 -7.95 17.17 24.91
C ASP A 201 -8.82 18.36 24.43
N ILE A 202 -8.25 19.57 24.40
CA ILE A 202 -8.91 20.78 23.91
C ILE A 202 -8.77 20.93 22.39
N ASN A 203 -7.63 20.52 21.83
CA ASN A 203 -7.21 20.92 20.49
C ASN A 203 -7.27 19.80 19.43
N TYR A 204 -7.45 18.53 19.81
CA TYR A 204 -7.28 17.40 18.89
C TYR A 204 -8.23 17.38 17.68
N LYS A 205 -9.34 18.11 17.75
CA LYS A 205 -10.32 18.28 16.68
C LYS A 205 -10.10 19.54 15.83
N LYS A 206 -9.18 20.42 16.22
CA LYS A 206 -8.98 21.71 15.55
C LYS A 206 -8.43 21.50 14.14
N GLY A 207 -9.15 22.01 13.14
CA GLY A 207 -8.77 21.92 11.74
C GLY A 207 -8.79 20.49 11.18
N LEU A 208 -9.49 19.57 11.85
CA LEU A 208 -9.58 18.17 11.47
C LEU A 208 -10.37 18.01 10.17
N ILE A 209 -9.78 17.32 9.19
CA ILE A 209 -10.43 17.01 7.91
C ILE A 209 -10.24 15.54 7.58
N MET A 210 -11.30 14.83 7.19
CA MET A 210 -11.19 13.49 6.62
C MET A 210 -10.65 13.56 5.18
N PHE A 211 -9.68 12.73 4.84
CA PHE A 211 -9.16 12.71 3.47
C PHE A 211 -10.20 12.23 2.46
N LYS A 212 -10.09 12.75 1.22
CA LYS A 212 -11.02 12.46 0.13
C LYS A 212 -11.07 10.96 -0.19
N GLY A 213 -12.28 10.40 -0.21
CA GLY A 213 -12.52 9.01 -0.60
C GLY A 213 -12.41 8.01 0.55
N VAL A 214 -12.08 8.42 1.78
CA VAL A 214 -11.92 7.52 2.94
C VAL A 214 -13.23 6.80 3.24
N LYS A 215 -14.31 7.54 3.48
CA LYS A 215 -15.61 6.96 3.89
C LYS A 215 -16.17 6.01 2.82
N GLU A 216 -16.11 6.40 1.55
CA GLU A 216 -16.59 5.60 0.43
C GLU A 216 -15.78 4.31 0.29
N THR A 217 -14.46 4.39 0.45
CA THR A 217 -13.56 3.24 0.35
C THR A 217 -13.76 2.27 1.50
N LEU A 218 -13.85 2.76 2.74
CA LEU A 218 -14.14 1.92 3.91
C LEU A 218 -15.48 1.19 3.76
N LYS A 219 -16.52 1.88 3.28
CA LYS A 219 -17.83 1.30 2.98
C LYS A 219 -17.73 0.17 1.94
N GLU A 220 -17.02 0.41 0.84
CA GLU A 220 -16.86 -0.60 -0.22
C GLU A 220 -16.07 -1.82 0.27
N LEU A 221 -14.97 -1.60 1.01
CA LEU A 221 -14.16 -2.68 1.59
C LEU A 221 -14.97 -3.54 2.56
N LYS A 222 -15.76 -2.90 3.44
CA LYS A 222 -16.66 -3.61 4.36
C LYS A 222 -17.71 -4.44 3.61
N SER A 223 -18.28 -3.89 2.54
CA SER A 223 -19.26 -4.62 1.71
C SER A 223 -18.66 -5.84 1.00
N LYS A 224 -17.33 -5.89 0.84
CA LYS A 224 -16.58 -7.04 0.32
C LYS A 224 -16.15 -8.04 1.41
N GLY A 225 -16.57 -7.85 2.66
CA GLY A 225 -16.23 -8.73 3.78
C GLY A 225 -14.79 -8.59 4.30
N VAL A 226 -14.07 -7.54 3.91
CA VAL A 226 -12.71 -7.27 4.39
C VAL A 226 -12.76 -6.84 5.86
N LYS A 227 -11.89 -7.42 6.69
CA LYS A 227 -11.68 -6.98 8.08
C LYS A 227 -10.87 -5.70 8.10
N LEU A 228 -11.40 -4.67 8.75
CA LEU A 228 -10.78 -3.35 8.82
C LEU A 228 -10.37 -3.06 10.26
N ALA A 229 -9.11 -2.68 10.46
CA ALA A 229 -8.62 -2.32 11.77
C ALA A 229 -7.78 -1.04 11.71
N ILE A 230 -7.73 -0.28 12.81
CA ILE A 230 -6.79 0.84 12.97
C ILE A 230 -5.65 0.39 13.89
N VAL A 231 -4.42 0.68 13.50
CA VAL A 231 -3.23 0.61 14.36
C VAL A 231 -2.50 1.94 14.28
N SER A 232 -2.47 2.69 15.38
CA SER A 232 -1.83 4.00 15.42
C SER A 232 -1.01 4.21 16.70
N ASN A 233 -0.01 5.08 16.62
CA ASN A 233 0.76 5.54 17.79
C ASN A 233 0.01 6.62 18.61
N LYS A 234 -1.17 7.04 18.14
CA LYS A 234 -2.13 7.87 18.89
C LYS A 234 -2.94 7.04 19.90
N LEU A 235 -3.36 7.65 21.01
CA LEU A 235 -4.24 6.97 21.98
C LEU A 235 -5.61 6.65 21.38
N SER A 236 -6.14 5.47 21.68
CA SER A 236 -7.37 4.96 21.06
C SER A 236 -8.59 5.86 21.32
N ARG A 237 -8.65 6.53 22.48
CA ARG A 237 -9.76 7.44 22.83
C ARG A 237 -9.89 8.64 21.89
N TYR A 238 -8.78 9.18 21.38
CA TYR A 238 -8.83 10.28 20.42
C TYR A 238 -9.28 9.79 19.05
N ILE A 239 -8.82 8.60 18.65
CA ILE A 239 -9.22 7.96 17.39
C ILE A 239 -10.74 7.73 17.39
N LYS A 240 -11.28 7.15 18.47
CA LYS A 240 -12.73 6.92 18.64
C LYS A 240 -13.53 8.22 18.58
N GLY A 241 -13.16 9.22 19.38
CA GLY A 241 -13.88 10.50 19.39
C GLY A 241 -13.85 11.24 18.06
N ILE A 242 -12.78 11.07 17.27
CA ILE A 242 -12.71 11.60 15.89
C ILE A 242 -13.57 10.75 14.94
N ASN A 243 -13.47 9.42 15.01
CA ASN A 243 -14.22 8.52 14.15
C ASN A 243 -15.74 8.67 14.31
N GLU A 244 -16.20 8.90 15.54
CA GLU A 244 -17.61 9.20 15.85
C GLU A 244 -18.05 10.50 15.17
N GLU A 245 -17.27 11.58 15.31
CA GLU A 245 -17.56 12.89 14.71
C GLU A 245 -17.59 12.84 13.17
N LEU A 246 -16.68 12.06 12.57
CA LEU A 246 -16.61 11.90 11.11
C LEU A 246 -17.58 10.83 10.57
N GLY A 247 -18.27 10.11 11.45
CA GLY A 247 -19.21 9.05 11.09
C GLY A 247 -18.54 7.89 10.34
N ILE A 248 -17.35 7.47 10.79
CA ILE A 248 -16.60 6.33 10.27
C ILE A 248 -16.29 5.24 11.31
N ASP A 249 -16.69 5.43 12.57
CA ASP A 249 -16.44 4.47 13.65
C ASP A 249 -16.96 3.05 13.33
N GLY A 250 -18.18 2.97 12.78
CA GLY A 250 -18.83 1.70 12.44
C GLY A 250 -18.17 0.88 11.31
N TYR A 251 -17.06 1.33 10.71
CA TYR A 251 -16.34 0.56 9.70
C TYR A 251 -15.24 -0.33 10.25
N PHE A 252 -14.69 -0.02 11.43
CA PHE A 252 -13.52 -0.72 11.98
C PHE A 252 -13.93 -1.76 13.01
N ASP A 253 -13.47 -2.99 12.82
CA ASP A 253 -13.71 -4.08 13.78
C ASP A 253 -12.90 -3.87 15.08
N ILE A 254 -11.69 -3.31 14.96
CA ILE A 254 -10.77 -3.07 16.08
C ILE A 254 -9.98 -1.78 15.86
N ILE A 255 -9.81 -1.02 16.94
CA ILE A 255 -8.90 0.14 17.01
C ILE A 255 -7.84 -0.16 18.08
N LEU A 256 -6.57 -0.22 17.68
CA LEU A 256 -5.42 -0.32 18.58
C LEU A 256 -4.69 1.03 18.60
N GLY A 257 -4.82 1.74 19.72
CA GLY A 257 -4.01 2.92 20.01
C GLY A 257 -2.69 2.58 20.69
N SER A 258 -1.88 3.58 20.99
CA SER A 258 -0.57 3.40 21.63
C SER A 258 -0.62 2.71 22.99
N GLU A 259 -1.69 2.91 23.75
CA GLU A 259 -1.93 2.25 25.05
C GLU A 259 -2.46 0.82 24.93
N SER A 260 -2.90 0.42 23.73
CA SER A 260 -3.54 -0.89 23.51
C SER A 260 -2.52 -2.03 23.36
N VAL A 261 -1.23 -1.73 23.22
CA VAL A 261 -0.18 -2.71 22.91
C VAL A 261 1.11 -2.47 23.67
N ALA A 262 1.80 -3.54 24.02
CA ALA A 262 3.09 -3.48 24.71
C ALA A 262 4.21 -2.87 23.85
N LYS A 263 4.11 -2.97 22.51
CA LYS A 263 5.08 -2.43 21.56
C LYS A 263 4.37 -1.72 20.41
N ARG A 264 4.73 -0.47 20.18
CA ARG A 264 4.16 0.46 19.17
C ARG A 264 4.80 0.29 17.79
N LYS A 265 4.17 0.81 16.73
CA LYS A 265 4.82 0.88 15.40
C LYS A 265 6.11 1.70 15.54
N PRO A 266 7.24 1.27 14.93
CA PRO A 266 7.38 0.31 13.83
C PRO A 266 7.57 -1.17 14.26
N HIS A 267 7.32 -1.52 15.52
CA HIS A 267 7.34 -2.92 15.93
C HIS A 267 6.16 -3.69 15.28
N PRO A 268 6.34 -4.93 14.78
CA PRO A 268 5.28 -5.68 14.09
C PRO A 268 4.21 -6.29 15.01
N TYR A 269 4.36 -6.11 16.33
CA TYR A 269 3.51 -6.73 17.35
C TYR A 269 2.01 -6.44 17.17
N PRO A 270 1.54 -5.18 17.00
CA PRO A 270 0.13 -4.90 16.78
C PRO A 270 -0.44 -5.59 15.54
N LEU A 271 0.33 -5.67 14.45
CA LEU A 271 -0.10 -6.32 13.21
C LEU A 271 -0.22 -7.83 13.41
N ASN A 272 0.78 -8.44 14.06
CA ASN A 272 0.78 -9.87 14.39
C ASN A 272 -0.38 -10.24 15.33
N LEU A 273 -0.73 -9.36 16.28
CA LEU A 273 -1.86 -9.56 17.19
C LEU A 273 -3.19 -9.64 16.39
N LEU A 274 -3.39 -8.74 15.43
CA LEU A 274 -4.58 -8.72 14.58
C LEU A 274 -4.64 -9.93 13.65
N MET A 275 -3.53 -10.27 12.99
CA MET A 275 -3.43 -11.47 12.13
C MET A 275 -3.77 -12.75 12.90
N LYS A 276 -3.21 -12.90 14.11
CA LYS A 276 -3.52 -14.02 15.01
C LYS A 276 -4.99 -14.04 15.43
N LYS A 277 -5.56 -12.89 15.80
CA LYS A 277 -6.96 -12.77 16.23
C LYS A 277 -7.94 -13.17 15.13
N TYR A 278 -7.71 -12.71 13.91
CA TYR A 278 -8.59 -13.01 12.78
C TYR A 278 -8.26 -14.33 12.08
N LYS A 279 -7.16 -15.00 12.45
CA LYS A 279 -6.63 -16.19 11.77
C LYS A 279 -6.40 -15.92 10.28
N ILE A 280 -5.87 -14.74 9.96
CA ILE A 280 -5.55 -14.31 8.59
C ILE A 280 -4.04 -14.31 8.43
N ASP A 281 -3.55 -14.94 7.36
CA ASP A 281 -2.13 -15.01 7.05
C ASP A 281 -1.56 -13.65 6.60
N LYS A 282 -0.26 -13.47 6.80
CA LYS A 282 0.47 -12.26 6.37
C LYS A 282 0.38 -12.00 4.86
N SER A 283 0.26 -13.05 4.04
CA SER A 283 0.04 -12.92 2.59
C SER A 283 -1.33 -12.32 2.22
N GLN A 284 -2.29 -12.34 3.15
CA GLN A 284 -3.64 -11.81 3.01
C GLN A 284 -3.87 -10.56 3.87
N THR A 285 -2.79 -9.95 4.36
CA THR A 285 -2.82 -8.76 5.22
C THR A 285 -2.11 -7.60 4.53
N LEU A 286 -2.72 -6.42 4.58
CA LEU A 286 -2.19 -5.17 4.05
C LEU A 286 -2.08 -4.14 5.18
N MET A 287 -0.88 -3.59 5.41
CA MET A 287 -0.66 -2.41 6.25
C MET A 287 -0.71 -1.15 5.37
N ILE A 288 -1.62 -0.24 5.68
CA ILE A 288 -1.84 1.02 4.97
C ILE A 288 -1.41 2.17 5.87
N GLY A 289 -0.53 3.03 5.38
CA GLY A 289 -0.10 4.21 6.11
C GLY A 289 0.64 5.22 5.24
N ASP A 290 0.96 6.37 5.81
CA ASP A 290 1.67 7.46 5.16
C ASP A 290 3.07 7.68 5.75
N SER A 291 3.55 6.78 6.62
CA SER A 291 4.86 6.93 7.25
C SER A 291 5.79 5.75 7.07
N GLN A 292 7.08 6.01 7.30
CA GLN A 292 8.11 4.97 7.38
C GLN A 292 7.78 3.93 8.46
N PHE A 293 7.11 4.33 9.54
CA PHE A 293 6.78 3.44 10.64
C PHE A 293 5.76 2.38 10.25
N ASP A 294 4.85 2.73 9.34
CA ASP A 294 3.85 1.80 8.80
C ASP A 294 4.48 0.78 7.86
N VAL A 295 5.34 1.26 6.95
CA VAL A 295 6.05 0.41 6.01
C VAL A 295 7.00 -0.54 6.75
N GLU A 296 7.75 -0.04 7.74
CA GLU A 296 8.60 -0.88 8.58
C GLU A 296 7.80 -1.90 9.39
N ALA A 297 6.68 -1.50 10.01
CA ALA A 297 5.83 -2.42 10.76
C ALA A 297 5.31 -3.54 9.86
N GLY A 298 4.79 -3.19 8.68
CA GLY A 298 4.29 -4.15 7.71
C GLY A 298 5.36 -5.14 7.23
N LYS A 299 6.55 -4.62 6.89
CA LYS A 299 7.69 -5.45 6.46
C LYS A 299 8.19 -6.37 7.56
N ARG A 300 8.33 -5.88 8.79
CA ARG A 300 8.75 -6.71 9.94
C ARG A 300 7.69 -7.75 10.31
N ALA A 301 6.41 -7.48 10.04
CA ALA A 301 5.33 -8.46 10.18
C ALA A 301 5.29 -9.47 9.01
N GLY A 302 5.99 -9.16 7.91
CA GLY A 302 5.99 -9.96 6.68
C GLY A 302 4.70 -9.86 5.88
N CYS A 303 3.90 -8.81 6.10
CA CYS A 303 2.69 -8.52 5.35
C CYS A 303 2.94 -7.43 4.30
N PHE A 304 1.97 -7.25 3.38
CA PHE A 304 2.08 -6.25 2.33
C PHE A 304 1.93 -4.84 2.88
N THR A 305 2.52 -3.87 2.18
CA THR A 305 2.51 -2.45 2.57
C THR A 305 1.92 -1.58 1.47
N PHE A 306 1.01 -0.68 1.84
CA PHE A 306 0.43 0.33 0.96
C PHE A 306 0.76 1.72 1.49
N PHE A 307 1.60 2.43 0.76
CA PHE A 307 2.07 3.75 1.13
C PHE A 307 1.24 4.86 0.48
N LEU A 308 0.69 5.75 1.30
CA LEU A 308 -0.04 6.94 0.86
C LEU A 308 0.89 8.14 0.79
N THR A 309 0.98 8.77 -0.39
CA THR A 309 1.99 9.81 -0.63
C THR A 309 1.58 11.22 -0.24
N TYR A 310 0.35 11.40 0.27
CA TYR A 310 -0.19 12.71 0.64
C TYR A 310 -0.02 13.04 2.12
N GLY A 311 0.41 12.09 2.95
CA GLY A 311 0.61 12.31 4.38
C GLY A 311 1.94 12.98 4.68
N TYR A 312 2.47 12.76 5.90
CA TYR A 312 3.48 13.63 6.49
C TYR A 312 4.92 13.23 6.23
N ALA A 313 5.17 11.97 5.83
CA ALA A 313 6.53 11.46 5.80
C ALA A 313 7.38 11.96 4.63
N ASP A 314 8.70 12.00 4.85
CA ASP A 314 9.67 12.24 3.79
C ASP A 314 9.67 11.08 2.78
N LEU A 315 9.24 11.38 1.56
CA LEU A 315 9.21 10.43 0.45
C LEU A 315 10.59 9.80 0.18
N LYS A 316 11.70 10.52 0.40
CA LYS A 316 13.05 9.97 0.21
C LYS A 316 13.32 8.84 1.19
N VAL A 317 12.86 8.96 2.44
CA VAL A 317 13.06 7.92 3.45
C VAL A 317 12.17 6.72 3.14
N VAL A 318 10.88 6.94 2.88
CA VAL A 318 9.96 5.84 2.61
C VAL A 318 10.29 5.10 1.31
N ASN A 319 10.74 5.80 0.26
CA ASN A 319 11.13 5.15 -1.00
C ASN A 319 12.30 4.16 -0.79
N LYS A 320 13.25 4.45 0.12
CA LYS A 320 14.33 3.50 0.44
C LYS A 320 13.82 2.22 1.10
N LEU A 321 12.66 2.29 1.74
CA LEU A 321 12.02 1.13 2.34
C LEU A 321 11.33 0.24 1.30
N ASN A 322 11.13 0.65 0.04
CA ASN A 322 10.48 -0.12 -1.03
C ASN A 322 9.10 -0.68 -0.62
N PRO A 323 8.07 0.17 -0.38
CA PRO A 323 6.71 -0.32 -0.11
C PRO A 323 6.15 -1.12 -1.29
N ASP A 324 5.28 -2.09 -1.03
CA ASP A 324 4.72 -2.98 -2.07
C ASP A 324 3.78 -2.24 -3.02
N PHE A 325 3.03 -1.27 -2.49
CA PHE A 325 2.14 -0.41 -3.24
C PHE A 325 2.31 1.05 -2.83
N LYS A 326 2.06 1.96 -3.76
CA LYS A 326 2.13 3.40 -3.53
C LYS A 326 1.00 4.12 -4.27
N SER A 327 0.32 5.05 -3.61
CA SER A 327 -0.69 5.90 -4.27
C SER A 327 -0.85 7.26 -3.61
N SER A 328 -1.22 8.26 -4.41
CA SER A 328 -1.67 9.57 -3.96
C SER A 328 -3.18 9.65 -3.72
N ARG A 329 -3.92 8.55 -3.86
CA ARG A 329 -5.38 8.48 -3.69
C ARG A 329 -5.76 7.33 -2.78
N PHE A 330 -6.45 7.63 -1.67
CA PHE A 330 -6.93 6.61 -0.74
C PHE A 330 -7.80 5.55 -1.43
N GLY A 331 -8.64 5.97 -2.38
CA GLY A 331 -9.54 5.07 -3.11
C GLY A 331 -8.87 4.00 -3.97
N ASP A 332 -7.57 4.04 -4.21
CA ASP A 332 -6.89 2.96 -4.94
C ASP A 332 -6.78 1.67 -4.14
N ILE A 333 -6.88 1.72 -2.80
CA ILE A 333 -6.83 0.55 -1.90
C ILE A 333 -7.89 -0.48 -2.28
N LYS A 334 -9.08 -0.05 -2.69
CA LYS A 334 -10.19 -0.95 -3.05
C LYS A 334 -9.92 -1.85 -4.26
N LYS A 335 -8.92 -1.52 -5.08
CA LYS A 335 -8.47 -2.34 -6.21
C LYS A 335 -7.76 -3.62 -5.76
N LEU A 336 -7.33 -3.66 -4.49
CA LEU A 336 -6.56 -4.75 -3.86
C LEU A 336 -7.43 -5.62 -2.94
N ALA A 337 -8.71 -5.28 -2.77
CA ALA A 337 -9.65 -6.18 -2.12
C ALA A 337 -10.08 -7.28 -3.11
N GLY A 338 -10.13 -8.52 -2.64
CA GLY A 338 -10.69 -9.61 -3.43
C GLY A 338 -12.14 -9.34 -3.80
N ARG A 339 -12.58 -9.86 -4.95
CA ARG A 339 -14.01 -9.97 -5.26
C ARG A 339 -14.55 -11.16 -4.43
N MET A 340 -15.65 -10.96 -3.71
CA MET A 340 -16.43 -12.09 -3.19
C MET A 340 -16.98 -12.93 -4.33
#